data_AF-A0A7X7XRY4-F1
#
_entry.id   AF-A0A7X7XRY4-F1
#
_cell.length_a   1.000
_cell.length_b   1.000
_cell.length_c   1.000
_cell.angle_alpha   90.00
_cell.angle_beta   90.00
_cell.angle_gamma   90.00
#
_symmetry.space_group_name_H-M   'P 1'
#
loop_
_entity.id
_entity.type
_entity.pdbx_description
1 polymer ?
#
loop_
_entity_poly.entity_id
_entity_poly.type
_entity_poly.pdbx_seq_one_letter_code
_entity_poly.pdbx_strand_id
1 'polypeptide(L)'
;DPIVIEDREIIVNLNPTELKDGNVIKIILNKEPEEYLLIENRQRINFDSDLPKEGVLIYHIDESILNNCYSYSPFYETPNKSHYKVSIVQKDNFYELERGKNLGNEKDVFIEGDKFILKQNNKSISYYNKNINVIITILDKIDLSYQVKIEITNQ
;
A
#
# COMPACT_ATOMS: atom_id res chain seq x y z
N ASP A 1 -7.37 13.95 -7.45
CA ASP A 1 -6.95 14.06 -6.04
C ASP A 1 -7.32 12.81 -5.27
N PRO A 2 -6.45 12.33 -4.37
CA PRO A 2 -6.74 11.14 -3.57
C PRO A 2 -7.82 11.42 -2.52
N ILE A 3 -8.55 10.37 -2.15
CA ILE A 3 -9.43 10.38 -0.98
C ILE A 3 -8.54 10.28 0.26
N VAL A 4 -8.47 11.34 1.07
CA VAL A 4 -7.69 11.38 2.32
C VAL A 4 -8.55 10.95 3.49
N ILE A 5 -8.05 10.02 4.32
CA ILE A 5 -8.78 9.46 5.47
C ILE A 5 -8.06 9.85 6.76
N GLU A 6 -8.74 10.56 7.67
CA GLU A 6 -8.17 11.05 8.94
C GLU A 6 -8.84 10.47 10.23
N ASP A 7 -9.98 9.74 10.18
CA ASP A 7 -10.61 8.97 11.30
C ASP A 7 -11.93 8.29 10.82
N ARG A 8 -12.69 7.50 11.62
CA ARG A 8 -12.58 6.04 11.87
C ARG A 8 -13.57 5.28 11.00
N GLU A 9 -13.17 4.09 10.56
CA GLU A 9 -13.87 3.12 9.68
C GLU A 9 -14.62 3.73 8.49
N ILE A 10 -14.10 3.48 7.28
CA ILE A 10 -14.75 3.87 6.03
C ILE A 10 -14.75 2.70 5.06
N ILE A 11 -15.82 2.58 4.29
CA ILE A 11 -15.89 1.72 3.11
C ILE A 11 -15.84 2.62 1.88
N VAL A 12 -14.87 2.38 1.01
CA VAL A 12 -14.66 3.13 -0.22
C VAL A 12 -14.84 2.20 -1.41
N ASN A 13 -15.60 2.65 -2.40
CA ASN A 13 -15.56 2.01 -3.72
C ASN A 13 -14.29 2.49 -4.45
N LEU A 14 -13.39 1.57 -4.73
CA LEU A 14 -12.10 1.81 -5.36
C LEU A 14 -12.19 1.42 -6.85
N ASN A 15 -12.51 2.41 -7.67
CA ASN A 15 -12.55 2.26 -9.11
C ASN A 15 -11.14 2.12 -9.70
N PRO A 16 -10.96 1.34 -10.78
CA PRO A 16 -9.69 1.20 -11.46
C PRO A 16 -9.15 2.55 -11.91
N THR A 17 -7.86 2.79 -11.65
CA THR A 17 -7.21 4.06 -12.01
C THR A 17 -7.09 4.28 -13.53
N GLU A 18 -7.23 3.21 -14.32
CA GLU A 18 -7.24 3.25 -15.77
C GLU A 18 -8.55 3.82 -16.34
N LEU A 19 -9.59 3.99 -15.51
CA LEU A 19 -10.89 4.54 -15.90
C LEU A 19 -11.01 6.03 -15.56
N LYS A 20 -11.91 6.73 -16.27
CA LYS A 20 -12.13 8.17 -16.11
C LYS A 20 -12.59 8.55 -14.68
N ASP A 21 -13.34 7.67 -14.04
CA ASP A 21 -13.83 7.78 -12.67
C ASP A 21 -12.98 6.98 -11.66
N GLY A 22 -11.76 6.60 -12.06
CA GLY A 22 -10.78 5.97 -11.20
C GLY A 22 -10.40 6.84 -10.01
N ASN A 23 -10.10 6.20 -8.88
CA ASN A 23 -9.72 6.89 -7.65
C ASN A 23 -8.58 6.19 -6.92
N VAL A 24 -7.88 6.97 -6.10
CA VAL A 24 -6.78 6.53 -5.24
C VAL A 24 -7.09 6.96 -3.81
N ILE A 25 -6.76 6.14 -2.84
CA ILE A 25 -6.91 6.47 -1.42
C ILE A 25 -5.54 6.81 -0.83
N LYS A 26 -5.46 7.87 -0.04
CA LYS A 26 -4.26 8.25 0.72
C LYS A 26 -4.52 8.17 2.21
N ILE A 27 -3.72 7.37 2.92
CA ILE A 27 -3.76 7.27 4.39
C ILE A 27 -2.48 7.89 4.94
N ILE A 28 -2.61 9.01 5.64
CA ILE A 28 -1.46 9.71 6.24
C ILE A 28 -1.04 8.96 7.51
N LEU A 29 0.20 8.47 7.53
CA LEU A 29 0.80 7.79 8.69
C LEU A 29 1.55 8.80 9.58
N ASN A 30 2.29 9.71 8.96
CA ASN A 30 2.99 10.80 9.63
C ASN A 30 2.91 12.09 8.78
N LYS A 31 2.81 13.24 9.44
CA LYS A 31 2.76 14.54 8.74
C LYS A 31 4.16 15.16 8.56
N GLU A 32 5.07 14.93 9.50
CA GLU A 32 6.40 15.55 9.51
C GLU A 32 7.47 14.58 10.05
N PRO A 33 8.31 13.96 9.18
CA PRO A 33 8.22 14.02 7.72
C PRO A 33 6.97 13.31 7.18
N GLU A 34 6.54 13.69 5.98
CA GLU A 34 5.34 13.13 5.36
C GLU A 34 5.54 11.66 4.97
N GLU A 35 4.74 10.79 5.60
CA GLU A 35 4.72 9.34 5.39
C GLU A 35 3.28 8.88 5.22
N TYR A 36 3.00 8.05 4.20
CA TYR A 36 1.64 7.63 3.90
C TYR A 36 1.55 6.32 3.12
N LEU A 37 0.35 5.74 3.12
CA LEU A 37 -0.03 4.70 2.18
C LEU A 37 -0.81 5.32 1.01
N LEU A 38 -0.56 4.84 -0.21
CA LEU A 38 -1.46 5.02 -1.35
C LEU A 38 -2.07 3.68 -1.73
N ILE A 39 -3.38 3.64 -1.93
CA ILE A 39 -4.10 2.43 -2.33
C ILE A 39 -4.80 2.72 -3.65
N GLU A 40 -4.54 1.87 -4.63
CA GLU A 40 -5.15 1.97 -5.96
C GLU A 40 -5.61 0.60 -6.45
N ASN A 41 -6.59 0.62 -7.34
CA ASN A 41 -7.04 -0.55 -8.06
C ASN A 41 -6.46 -0.48 -9.48
N ARG A 42 -5.72 -1.53 -9.85
CA ARG A 42 -5.09 -1.67 -11.15
C ARG A 42 -5.67 -2.89 -11.87
N GLN A 43 -6.17 -2.68 -13.08
CA GLN A 43 -6.81 -3.72 -13.90
C GLN A 43 -6.04 -3.90 -15.21
N ARG A 44 -6.06 -5.12 -15.77
CA ARG A 44 -5.39 -5.44 -17.05
C ARG A 44 -6.13 -4.89 -18.27
N ILE A 45 -6.26 -3.57 -18.32
CA ILE A 45 -6.92 -2.83 -19.39
C ILE A 45 -6.03 -1.67 -19.83
N ASN A 46 -6.24 -1.20 -21.05
CA ASN A 46 -5.49 -0.06 -21.61
C ASN A 46 -3.96 -0.28 -21.49
N PHE A 47 -3.26 0.68 -20.90
CA PHE A 47 -1.80 0.64 -20.73
C PHE A 47 -1.33 -0.51 -19.83
N ASP A 48 -2.19 -0.97 -18.91
CA ASP A 48 -1.86 -1.97 -17.89
C ASP A 48 -2.20 -3.41 -18.31
N SER A 49 -2.47 -3.65 -19.61
CA SER A 49 -2.83 -4.98 -20.14
C SER A 49 -1.82 -6.08 -19.78
N ASP A 50 -0.55 -5.70 -19.64
CA ASP A 50 0.57 -6.62 -19.43
C ASP A 50 1.00 -6.73 -17.95
N LEU A 51 0.25 -6.13 -17.02
CA LEU A 51 0.55 -6.25 -15.59
C LEU A 51 0.66 -7.73 -15.19
N PRO A 52 1.67 -8.14 -14.38
CA PRO A 52 1.81 -9.53 -13.94
C PRO A 52 0.62 -10.05 -13.14
N LYS A 53 -0.11 -9.16 -12.46
CA LYS A 53 -1.40 -9.43 -11.83
C LYS A 53 -2.20 -8.13 -11.63
N GLU A 54 -3.53 -8.20 -11.85
CA GLU A 54 -4.49 -7.15 -11.49
C GLU A 54 -5.00 -7.27 -10.05
N GLY A 55 -5.42 -6.16 -9.46
CA GLY A 55 -6.02 -6.09 -8.14
C GLY A 55 -5.71 -4.78 -7.44
N VAL A 56 -5.76 -4.81 -6.10
CA VAL A 56 -5.47 -3.66 -5.25
C VAL A 56 -3.98 -3.65 -4.89
N LEU A 57 -3.30 -2.56 -5.22
CA LEU A 57 -1.92 -2.28 -4.83
C LEU A 57 -1.92 -1.32 -3.65
N ILE A 58 -1.03 -1.59 -2.69
CA ILE A 58 -0.77 -0.71 -1.56
C ILE A 58 0.68 -0.27 -1.66
N TYR A 59 0.88 1.02 -1.87
CA TYR A 59 2.18 1.66 -1.84
C TYR A 59 2.43 2.25 -0.46
N HIS A 60 3.66 2.17 0.01
CA HIS A 60 4.13 2.86 1.19
C HIS A 60 5.20 3.88 0.77
N ILE A 61 4.98 5.14 1.15
CA ILE A 61 5.77 6.28 0.72
C ILE A 61 6.28 7.04 1.94
N ASP A 62 7.56 7.41 1.90
CA ASP A 62 8.16 8.41 2.78
C ASP A 62 8.86 9.49 1.96
N GLU A 63 8.34 10.71 2.04
CA GLU A 63 8.86 11.86 1.30
C GLU A 63 10.20 12.38 1.87
N SER A 64 10.61 11.94 3.07
CA SER A 64 11.92 12.25 3.63
C SER A 64 13.08 11.59 2.88
N ILE A 65 12.80 10.49 2.17
CA ILE A 65 13.81 9.75 1.42
C ILE A 65 13.97 10.34 0.02
N LEU A 66 15.23 10.58 -0.37
CA LEU A 66 15.56 11.23 -1.64
C LEU A 66 15.28 10.36 -2.87
N ASN A 67 15.47 9.05 -2.77
CA ASN A 67 15.36 8.13 -3.91
C ASN A 67 15.18 6.66 -3.46
N ASN A 68 14.91 5.78 -4.41
CA ASN A 68 14.82 4.33 -4.20
C ASN A 68 16.18 3.60 -4.28
N CYS A 69 17.32 4.31 -4.27
CA CYS A 69 18.64 3.70 -4.44
C CYS A 69 19.22 3.13 -3.13
N TYR A 70 18.70 3.53 -1.96
CA TYR A 70 19.08 2.96 -0.67
C TYR A 70 18.22 1.73 -0.38
N SER A 71 18.54 0.62 -1.03
CA SER A 71 17.82 -0.64 -0.83
C SER A 71 17.98 -1.12 0.61
N TYR A 72 16.93 -1.03 1.40
CA TYR A 72 16.81 -1.83 2.61
C TYR A 72 16.76 -3.30 2.23
N SER A 73 17.51 -4.11 2.97
CA SER A 73 17.22 -5.52 3.12
C SER A 73 16.61 -5.67 4.52
N PRO A 74 15.45 -6.33 4.69
CA PRO A 74 14.83 -6.60 5.99
C PRO A 74 15.72 -7.38 6.98
N PHE A 75 16.92 -7.78 6.56
CA PHE A 75 17.91 -8.50 7.33
C PHE A 75 19.01 -7.62 7.94
N TYR A 76 19.15 -6.34 7.58
CA TYR A 76 20.17 -5.44 8.13
C TYR A 76 19.51 -4.26 8.87
N GLU A 77 19.30 -4.47 10.17
CA GLU A 77 18.55 -3.59 11.06
C GLU A 77 19.27 -2.25 11.30
N THR A 78 18.90 -1.20 10.55
CA THR A 78 18.92 0.17 11.08
C THR A 78 17.59 0.85 10.77
N PRO A 79 16.64 0.86 11.74
CA PRO A 79 15.25 1.25 11.54
C PRO A 79 14.98 2.65 10.94
N ASN A 80 15.99 3.54 10.87
CA ASN A 80 15.79 4.96 10.58
C ASN A 80 16.72 5.51 9.48
N LYS A 81 17.44 4.67 8.70
CA LYS A 81 18.44 5.18 7.73
C LYS A 81 18.51 4.47 6.38
N SER A 82 17.75 3.41 6.15
CA SER A 82 17.74 2.76 4.84
C SER A 82 16.39 2.10 4.65
N HIS A 83 15.52 2.74 3.88
CA HIS A 83 14.30 2.18 3.31
C HIS A 83 13.97 2.92 2.02
N TYR A 84 13.05 2.36 1.23
CA TYR A 84 12.67 2.94 -0.05
C TYR A 84 11.87 4.24 0.17
N LYS A 85 12.02 5.20 -0.74
CA LYS A 85 11.10 6.35 -0.82
C LYS A 85 9.70 5.86 -1.18
N VAL A 86 9.61 4.92 -2.11
CA VAL A 86 8.36 4.28 -2.54
C VAL A 86 8.58 2.77 -2.61
N SER A 87 7.77 1.99 -1.91
CA SER A 87 7.72 0.53 -2.03
C SER A 87 6.29 0.02 -2.19
N ILE A 88 6.14 -1.13 -2.84
CA ILE A 88 4.87 -1.87 -2.83
C ILE A 88 4.85 -2.75 -1.59
N VAL A 89 3.77 -2.69 -0.82
CA VAL A 89 3.50 -3.65 0.23
C VAL A 89 3.08 -4.96 -0.45
N GLN A 90 3.95 -5.95 -0.42
CA GLN A 90 3.64 -7.28 -0.98
C GLN A 90 2.77 -8.05 0.00
N LYS A 91 1.68 -8.62 -0.49
CA LYS A 91 0.71 -9.37 0.34
C LYS A 91 1.37 -10.47 1.17
N ASP A 92 2.38 -11.16 0.62
CA ASP A 92 3.10 -12.23 1.34
C ASP A 92 4.28 -11.76 2.21
N ASN A 93 4.67 -10.49 2.13
CA ASN A 93 5.84 -9.91 2.78
C ASN A 93 7.17 -10.60 2.43
N PHE A 94 7.35 -11.15 1.22
CA PHE A 94 8.60 -11.80 0.80
C PHE A 94 9.63 -10.85 0.18
N TYR A 95 9.23 -9.62 -0.12
CA TYR A 95 10.07 -8.54 -0.64
C TYR A 95 10.80 -8.93 -1.93
N GLU A 96 10.12 -9.67 -2.81
CA GLU A 96 10.70 -10.21 -4.03
C GLU A 96 10.97 -9.13 -5.08
N LEU A 97 10.10 -8.11 -5.17
CA LEU A 97 10.29 -6.96 -6.06
C LEU A 97 11.54 -6.15 -5.68
N GLU A 98 11.70 -5.84 -4.39
CA GLU A 98 12.86 -5.08 -3.86
C GLU A 98 14.17 -5.85 -4.03
N ARG A 99 14.09 -7.19 -4.12
CA ARG A 99 15.23 -8.08 -4.33
C ARG A 99 15.45 -8.45 -5.79
N GLY A 100 14.65 -7.90 -6.71
CA GLY A 100 14.71 -8.21 -8.14
C GLY A 100 14.52 -9.69 -8.45
N LYS A 101 13.72 -10.41 -7.65
CA LYS A 101 13.50 -11.86 -7.80
C LYS A 101 12.49 -12.19 -8.88
N ASN A 102 11.52 -11.31 -9.11
CA ASN A 102 10.54 -11.40 -10.19
C ASN A 102 10.04 -9.98 -10.54
N LEU A 103 9.11 -9.90 -11.50
CA LEU A 103 8.50 -8.64 -11.96
C LEU A 103 7.18 -8.31 -11.25
N GLY A 104 6.74 -9.15 -10.31
CA GLY A 104 5.41 -9.13 -9.71
C GLY A 104 4.64 -10.43 -10.00
N ASN A 105 3.80 -10.84 -9.06
CA ASN A 105 2.94 -12.01 -9.14
C ASN A 105 1.70 -11.87 -8.22
N GLU A 106 0.90 -12.94 -8.11
CA GLU A 106 -0.32 -12.96 -7.31
C GLU A 106 -0.14 -12.79 -5.79
N LYS A 107 1.10 -12.86 -5.31
CA LYS A 107 1.48 -12.67 -3.91
C LYS A 107 1.93 -11.24 -3.59
N ASP A 108 2.04 -10.39 -4.60
CA ASP A 108 2.34 -8.96 -4.43
C ASP A 108 1.08 -8.10 -4.40
N VAL A 109 -0.06 -8.65 -4.84
CA VAL A 109 -1.32 -7.92 -5.07
C VAL A 109 -2.41 -8.40 -4.13
N PHE A 110 -3.23 -7.48 -3.63
CA PHE A 110 -4.41 -7.78 -2.80
C PHE A 110 -5.66 -7.94 -3.68
N ILE A 111 -6.44 -8.98 -3.42
CA ILE A 111 -7.72 -9.26 -4.08
C ILE A 111 -8.83 -9.44 -3.04
N GLU A 112 -10.05 -9.71 -3.51
CA GLU A 112 -11.21 -9.99 -2.66
C GLU A 112 -10.87 -10.99 -1.54
N GLY A 113 -11.24 -10.66 -0.31
CA GLY A 113 -10.97 -11.46 0.88
C GLY A 113 -9.60 -11.23 1.52
N ASP A 114 -8.65 -10.59 0.82
CA ASP A 114 -7.34 -10.27 1.39
C ASP A 114 -7.42 -9.13 2.41
N LYS A 115 -6.45 -9.14 3.34
CA LYS A 115 -6.35 -8.16 4.41
C LYS A 115 -4.91 -7.72 4.63
N PHE A 116 -4.68 -6.42 4.63
CA PHE A 116 -3.46 -5.79 5.11
C PHE A 116 -3.64 -5.30 6.54
N ILE A 117 -2.63 -5.51 7.37
CA ILE A 117 -2.63 -5.08 8.77
C ILE A 117 -1.31 -4.38 9.06
N LEU A 118 -1.40 -3.08 9.30
CA LEU A 118 -0.37 -2.30 9.95
C LEU A 118 -0.69 -2.24 11.45
N LYS A 119 0.01 -3.05 12.25
CA LYS A 119 -0.10 -3.04 13.72
C LYS A 119 1.23 -2.75 14.39
N GLN A 120 1.19 -2.01 15.48
CA GLN A 120 2.31 -1.97 16.42
C GLN A 120 2.57 -3.40 16.94
N ASN A 121 3.85 -3.80 16.94
CA ASN A 121 4.45 -5.02 17.49
C ASN A 121 4.99 -6.08 16.50
N ASN A 122 5.12 -5.78 15.22
CA ASN A 122 6.05 -6.51 14.34
C ASN A 122 6.79 -5.51 13.45
N LYS A 123 8.03 -5.17 13.81
CA LYS A 123 9.03 -4.49 12.95
C LYS A 123 8.41 -3.43 12.01
N SER A 124 7.79 -2.40 12.60
CA SER A 124 6.85 -1.46 11.97
C SER A 124 7.23 -1.00 10.55
N ILE A 125 6.26 -1.13 9.65
CA ILE A 125 6.26 -0.49 8.33
C ILE A 125 6.17 1.04 8.49
N SER A 126 5.47 1.60 9.49
CA SER A 126 5.55 3.05 9.78
C SER A 126 6.92 3.44 10.34
N TYR A 127 7.65 4.32 9.64
CA TYR A 127 9.00 4.76 9.98
C TYR A 127 9.02 5.77 11.13
N TYR A 128 7.99 6.62 11.24
CA TYR A 128 7.99 7.74 12.19
C TYR A 128 6.91 7.65 13.26
N ASN A 129 5.68 7.29 12.89
CA ASN A 129 4.55 7.32 13.81
C ASN A 129 4.21 5.94 14.36
N LYS A 130 4.50 5.73 15.65
CA LYS A 130 4.35 4.44 16.33
C LYS A 130 2.94 4.16 16.88
N ASN A 131 2.03 5.12 16.78
CA ASN A 131 0.73 5.07 17.47
C ASN A 131 -0.48 4.90 16.53
N ILE A 132 -0.25 4.58 15.25
CA ILE A 132 -1.33 4.36 14.28
C ILE A 132 -1.43 2.87 13.93
N ASN A 133 -2.63 2.31 14.00
CA ASN A 133 -2.92 1.02 13.38
C ASN A 133 -3.86 1.23 12.20
N VAL A 134 -3.55 0.57 11.08
CA VAL A 134 -4.36 0.60 9.86
C VAL A 134 -4.71 -0.84 9.48
N ILE A 135 -5.99 -1.12 9.28
CA ILE A 135 -6.47 -2.37 8.71
C ILE A 135 -7.15 -2.03 7.40
N ILE A 136 -6.74 -2.70 6.33
CA ILE A 136 -7.35 -2.58 5.00
C ILE A 136 -7.88 -3.96 4.65
N THR A 137 -9.18 -4.07 4.44
CA THR A 137 -9.86 -5.31 4.04
C THR A 137 -10.46 -5.11 2.67
N ILE A 138 -10.09 -5.97 1.71
CA ILE A 138 -10.71 -5.98 0.39
C ILE A 138 -11.98 -6.83 0.48
N LEU A 139 -13.14 -6.20 0.38
CA LEU A 139 -14.44 -6.83 0.66
C LEU A 139 -14.96 -7.62 -0.53
N ASP A 140 -15.41 -6.93 -1.57
CA ASP A 140 -16.06 -7.49 -2.75
C ASP A 140 -15.49 -6.85 -4.02
N LYS A 141 -15.33 -7.63 -5.10
CA LYS A 141 -15.11 -7.11 -6.45
C LYS A 141 -16.45 -7.01 -7.18
N ILE A 142 -16.83 -5.79 -7.59
CA ILE A 142 -18.02 -5.53 -8.41
C ILE A 142 -17.55 -4.98 -9.75
N ASP A 143 -17.78 -5.75 -10.81
CA ASP A 143 -17.19 -5.53 -12.13
C ASP A 143 -15.65 -5.43 -12.05
N LEU A 144 -15.11 -4.23 -12.28
CA LEU A 144 -13.69 -3.93 -12.21
C LEU A 144 -13.29 -3.26 -10.89
N SER A 145 -14.25 -2.81 -10.09
CA SER A 145 -14.03 -2.04 -8.86
C SER A 145 -14.00 -2.94 -7.62
N TYR A 146 -13.32 -2.49 -6.57
CA TYR A 146 -13.32 -3.16 -5.27
C TYR A 146 -14.01 -2.30 -4.22
N GLN A 147 -14.81 -2.91 -3.35
CA GLN A 147 -15.15 -2.30 -2.07
C GLN A 147 -13.99 -2.56 -1.08
N VAL A 148 -13.45 -1.48 -0.51
CA VAL A 148 -12.33 -1.54 0.41
C VAL A 148 -12.75 -0.91 1.73
N LYS A 149 -12.68 -1.71 2.81
CA LYS A 149 -12.88 -1.23 4.18
C LYS A 149 -11.55 -0.83 4.80
N ILE A 150 -11.47 0.37 5.34
CA ILE A 150 -10.29 0.94 5.98
C ILE A 150 -10.63 1.29 7.42
N GLU A 151 -9.91 0.72 8.37
CA GLU A 151 -10.04 1.01 9.79
C GLU A 151 -8.73 1.62 10.29
N ILE A 152 -8.81 2.84 10.83
CA ILE A 152 -7.66 3.53 11.43
C ILE A 152 -7.94 3.66 12.92
N THR A 153 -6.97 3.29 13.76
CA THR A 153 -7.05 3.52 15.21
C THR A 153 -5.76 4.15 15.70
N ASN A 154 -5.90 5.33 16.31
CA ASN A 154 -4.83 5.96 17.09
C ASN A 154 -4.80 5.30 18.48
N GLN A 155 -3.62 4.87 18.93
CA GLN A 155 -3.34 4.42 20.30
C GLN A 155 -2.81 5.57 21.16
#